data_AF-A0A950CZF4-F1
#
_entry.id   AF-A0A950CZF4-F1
#
_cell.length_a   1.000
_cell.length_b   1.000
_cell.length_c   1.000
_cell.angle_alpha   90.00
_cell.angle_beta   90.00
_cell.angle_gamma   90.00
#
_symmetry.space_group_name_H-M   'P 1'
#
loop_
_entity.id
_entity.type
_entity.pdbx_description
1 polymer ?
#
loop_
_entity_poly.entity_id
_entity_poly.type
_entity_poly.pdbx_seq_one_letter_code
_entity_poly.pdbx_strand_id
1 'polypeptide(L)'
;MTGLLLMAAAFAASVGRGNLSSPDAILQFNLGVSPAAVVQVMGGQGYQSNLPQAIVLEFRDESEDLDDDPVWRFYFQNPGSRLAVVTRNFEKGADVSSLFPAETSSKHFVPNAQKPMVTLLSRPAGPHRILIAVMQQPNASLAGQLVLTTPEHAALLFPVLSH
;
A
#
# COMPACT_ATOMS: atom_id res chain seq x y z
N MET A 1 -16.35 -24.75 -36.99
CA MET A 1 -16.19 -25.44 -35.70
C MET A 1 -14.94 -24.90 -35.04
N THR A 2 -15.11 -24.26 -33.86
CA THR A 2 -14.15 -24.11 -32.73
C THR A 2 -12.72 -23.68 -33.06
N GLY A 3 -12.17 -22.53 -32.67
CA GLY A 3 -12.40 -21.74 -31.45
C GLY A 3 -11.05 -21.64 -30.72
N LEU A 4 -10.22 -20.64 -31.06
CA LEU A 4 -8.94 -20.40 -30.41
C LEU A 4 -9.14 -19.33 -29.32
N LEU A 5 -9.35 -19.77 -28.09
CA LEU A 5 -9.47 -18.90 -26.91
C LEU A 5 -8.78 -19.60 -25.75
N LEU A 6 -7.45 -19.49 -25.71
CA LEU A 6 -6.68 -19.80 -24.52
C LEU A 6 -5.57 -18.76 -24.40
N MET A 7 -5.74 -17.85 -23.44
CA MET A 7 -4.70 -17.27 -22.57
C MET A 7 -5.32 -16.12 -21.77
N ALA A 8 -6.39 -16.42 -21.03
CA ALA A 8 -6.67 -15.66 -19.81
C ALA A 8 -5.95 -16.42 -18.69
N ALA A 9 -4.68 -16.07 -18.46
CA ALA A 9 -3.98 -16.54 -17.29
C ALA A 9 -4.79 -16.07 -16.07
N ALA A 10 -5.47 -17.02 -15.45
CA ALA A 10 -6.12 -16.86 -14.17
C ALA A 10 -5.04 -16.59 -13.12
N PHE A 11 -4.62 -15.33 -12.99
CA PHE A 11 -3.95 -14.83 -11.78
C PHE A 11 -4.99 -14.66 -10.66
N ALA A 12 -5.71 -15.74 -10.37
CA ALA A 12 -6.42 -15.93 -9.13
C ALA A 12 -5.66 -17.00 -8.34
N ALA A 13 -4.36 -16.76 -8.13
CA ALA A 13 -3.62 -17.52 -7.14
C ALA A 13 -4.22 -17.16 -5.78
N SER A 14 -4.90 -18.14 -5.19
CA SER A 14 -5.27 -18.27 -3.79
C SER A 14 -4.38 -17.44 -2.86
N VAL A 15 -4.79 -16.19 -2.60
CA VAL A 15 -4.27 -15.44 -1.46
C VAL A 15 -5.01 -16.02 -0.27
N GLY A 16 -4.36 -16.95 0.46
CA GLY A 16 -4.86 -17.35 1.76
C GLY A 16 -5.13 -16.09 2.56
N ARG A 17 -6.25 -16.02 3.30
CA ARG A 17 -6.55 -14.89 4.19
C ARG A 17 -5.43 -14.79 5.22
N GLY A 18 -4.38 -14.05 4.89
CA GLY A 18 -3.27 -13.80 5.79
C GLY A 18 -3.76 -13.01 6.99
N ASN A 19 -2.97 -12.99 8.05
CA ASN A 19 -3.27 -12.14 9.19
C ASN A 19 -3.16 -10.66 8.79
N LEU A 20 -4.28 -10.05 8.37
CA LEU A 20 -4.33 -8.64 7.95
C LEU A 20 -3.97 -7.65 9.07
N SER A 21 -3.92 -8.11 10.34
CA SER A 21 -3.45 -7.29 11.46
C SER A 21 -1.94 -7.10 11.51
N SER A 22 -1.14 -7.92 10.81
CA SER A 22 0.32 -7.78 10.82
C SER A 22 0.82 -6.82 9.73
N PRO A 23 1.76 -5.88 10.00
CA PRO A 23 2.21 -4.87 9.03
C PRO A 23 2.66 -5.43 7.67
N ASP A 24 3.23 -6.64 7.66
CA ASP A 24 3.68 -7.35 6.47
C ASP A 24 2.55 -7.72 5.50
N ALA A 25 1.29 -7.75 5.95
CA ALA A 25 0.13 -8.05 5.12
C ALA A 25 0.00 -7.14 3.89
N ILE A 26 0.54 -5.92 3.94
CA ILE A 26 0.51 -5.01 2.78
C ILE A 26 1.23 -5.60 1.56
N LEU A 27 2.22 -6.48 1.76
CA LEU A 27 2.99 -7.09 0.67
C LEU A 27 2.20 -8.15 -0.11
N GLN A 28 1.05 -8.59 0.40
CA GLN A 28 0.18 -9.57 -0.24
C GLN A 28 -0.57 -8.96 -1.45
N PHE A 29 -0.65 -7.63 -1.55
CA PHE A 29 -1.37 -6.95 -2.62
C PHE A 29 -0.52 -6.81 -3.89
N ASN A 30 -1.14 -7.15 -5.02
CA ASN A 30 -0.57 -6.93 -6.35
C ASN A 30 -1.14 -5.65 -6.95
N LEU A 31 -0.29 -4.79 -7.50
CA LEU A 31 -0.73 -3.61 -8.24
C LEU A 31 -1.31 -4.03 -9.60
N GLY A 32 -2.17 -3.19 -10.17
CA GLY A 32 -2.85 -3.45 -11.45
C GLY A 32 -4.06 -4.39 -11.36
N VAL A 33 -4.43 -4.87 -10.17
CA VAL A 33 -5.64 -5.67 -9.99
C VAL A 33 -6.91 -4.80 -9.93
N SER A 34 -8.07 -5.42 -10.09
CA SER A 34 -9.37 -4.73 -10.04
C SER A 34 -9.87 -4.52 -8.60
N PRO A 35 -10.85 -3.64 -8.37
CA PRO A 35 -11.51 -3.49 -7.07
C PRO A 35 -12.07 -4.80 -6.52
N ALA A 36 -12.66 -5.63 -7.39
CA ALA A 36 -13.22 -6.94 -7.00
C ALA A 36 -12.15 -7.90 -6.47
N ALA A 37 -10.94 -7.88 -7.03
CA ALA A 37 -9.83 -8.72 -6.55
C ALA A 37 -9.38 -8.28 -5.14
N VAL A 38 -9.38 -6.98 -4.85
CA VAL A 38 -9.06 -6.47 -3.50
C VAL A 38 -10.12 -6.89 -2.50
N VAL A 39 -11.40 -6.72 -2.83
CA VAL A 39 -12.54 -7.16 -1.99
C VAL A 39 -12.42 -8.65 -1.64
N GLN A 40 -12.01 -9.49 -2.59
CA GLN A 40 -11.80 -10.91 -2.35
C GLN A 40 -10.69 -11.19 -1.33
N VAL A 41 -9.58 -10.45 -1.39
CA VAL A 41 -8.46 -10.57 -0.43
C VAL A 41 -8.85 -10.06 0.95
N MET A 42 -9.53 -8.91 1.01
CA MET A 42 -9.97 -8.30 2.27
C MET A 42 -11.10 -9.08 2.96
N GLY A 43 -11.86 -9.88 2.20
CA GLY A 43 -12.87 -10.78 2.75
C GLY A 43 -14.15 -10.10 3.23
N GLY A 44 -14.40 -8.85 2.84
CA GLY A 44 -15.57 -8.05 3.21
C GLY A 44 -15.86 -6.94 2.20
N GLN A 45 -16.97 -6.22 2.38
CA GLN A 45 -17.30 -5.05 1.56
C GLN A 45 -16.64 -3.81 2.18
N GLY A 46 -15.76 -3.15 1.43
CA GLY A 46 -15.20 -1.86 1.81
C GLY A 46 -16.14 -0.71 1.47
N TYR A 47 -15.88 0.48 2.03
CA TYR A 47 -16.53 1.70 1.59
C TYR A 47 -15.90 2.18 0.28
N GLN A 48 -16.72 2.42 -0.74
CA GLN A 48 -16.25 2.87 -2.06
C GLN A 48 -16.58 4.35 -2.29
N SER A 49 -15.57 5.13 -2.65
CA SER A 49 -15.70 6.49 -3.17
C SER A 49 -15.27 6.55 -4.63
N ASN A 50 -16.04 7.23 -5.47
CA ASN A 50 -15.70 7.46 -6.88
C ASN A 50 -15.29 8.92 -7.07
N LEU A 51 -14.03 9.14 -7.44
CA LEU A 51 -13.44 10.43 -7.77
C LEU A 51 -13.30 10.55 -9.31
N PRO A 52 -13.22 11.76 -9.88
CA PRO A 52 -13.12 11.92 -11.35
C PRO A 52 -11.98 11.14 -12.00
N GLN A 53 -10.85 10.98 -11.29
CA GLN A 53 -9.66 10.29 -11.81
C GLN A 53 -9.32 8.99 -11.07
N ALA A 54 -10.10 8.62 -10.04
CA ALA A 54 -9.76 7.47 -9.22
C ALA A 54 -11.00 6.82 -8.57
N ILE A 55 -10.89 5.54 -8.25
CA ILE A 55 -11.78 4.89 -7.29
C ILE A 55 -10.97 4.68 -6.01
N VAL A 56 -11.59 4.91 -4.85
CA VAL A 56 -10.99 4.63 -3.55
C VAL A 56 -11.83 3.58 -2.85
N LEU A 57 -11.20 2.51 -2.40
CA LEU A 57 -11.81 1.55 -1.46
C LEU A 57 -11.17 1.70 -0.08
N GLU A 58 -11.99 1.72 0.95
CA GLU A 58 -11.56 1.86 2.34
C GLU A 58 -12.09 0.71 3.18
N PHE A 59 -11.24 0.16 4.05
CA PHE A 59 -11.60 -0.90 4.99
C PHE A 59 -11.15 -0.51 6.39
N ARG A 60 -12.03 -0.73 7.36
CA ARG A 60 -11.77 -0.56 8.79
C ARG A 60 -11.42 -1.92 9.40
N ASP A 61 -10.58 -1.92 10.43
CA ASP A 61 -10.36 -3.12 11.23
C ASP A 61 -11.49 -3.20 12.27
N GLU A 62 -12.26 -4.29 12.28
CA GLU A 62 -13.37 -4.48 13.22
C GLU A 62 -12.90 -4.77 14.65
N SER A 63 -11.58 -4.99 14.86
CA SER A 63 -11.01 -5.39 16.15
C SER A 63 -10.50 -4.24 17.02
N GLU A 64 -10.44 -3.01 16.49
CA GLU A 64 -10.06 -1.82 17.26
C GLU A 64 -11.30 -0.98 17.57
N ASP A 65 -11.70 -0.91 18.84
CA ASP A 65 -12.70 0.02 19.38
C ASP A 65 -12.18 1.49 19.31
N LEU A 66 -11.87 1.99 18.13
CA LEU A 66 -11.32 3.33 17.93
C LEU A 66 -12.01 4.12 16.82
N ASP A 67 -12.10 5.42 17.07
CA ASP A 67 -12.74 6.43 16.24
C ASP A 67 -12.13 6.50 14.81
N ASP A 68 -12.99 6.18 13.86
CA ASP A 68 -13.19 6.72 12.50
C ASP A 68 -12.16 6.62 11.36
N ASP A 69 -10.87 6.39 11.56
CA ASP A 69 -9.95 6.35 10.41
C ASP A 69 -9.80 4.94 9.77
N PRO A 70 -9.99 4.80 8.45
CA PRO A 70 -9.80 3.52 7.79
C PRO A 70 -8.33 3.07 7.85
N VAL A 71 -8.14 1.85 8.36
CA VAL A 71 -6.85 1.18 8.48
C VAL A 71 -6.26 0.87 7.11
N TRP A 72 -7.10 0.57 6.11
CA TRP A 72 -6.67 0.27 4.75
C TRP A 72 -7.34 1.20 3.75
N ARG A 73 -6.55 1.75 2.81
CA ARG A 73 -7.08 2.44 1.62
C ARG A 73 -6.42 1.91 0.36
N PHE A 74 -7.22 1.81 -0.70
CA PHE A 74 -6.81 1.31 -2.01
C PHE A 74 -7.22 2.32 -3.07
N TYR A 75 -6.25 2.83 -3.83
CA TYR A 75 -6.48 3.81 -4.88
C TYR A 75 -6.35 3.15 -6.24
N PHE A 76 -7.40 3.22 -7.04
CA PHE A 76 -7.47 2.66 -8.38
C PHE A 76 -7.48 3.78 -9.40
N GLN A 77 -6.61 3.71 -10.41
CA GLN A 77 -6.50 4.72 -11.45
C GLN A 77 -7.58 4.53 -12.53
N ASN A 78 -8.13 5.64 -13.01
CA ASN A 78 -8.98 5.70 -14.20
C ASN A 78 -8.21 6.21 -15.44
N PRO A 79 -8.56 5.74 -16.65
CA PRO A 79 -9.53 4.68 -16.94
C PRO A 79 -8.98 3.27 -16.66
N GLY A 80 -9.86 2.34 -16.30
CA GLY A 80 -9.53 0.91 -16.19
C GLY A 80 -9.54 0.32 -14.78
N SER A 81 -9.75 1.15 -13.74
CA SER A 81 -9.91 0.72 -12.34
C SER A 81 -8.79 -0.21 -11.89
N ARG A 82 -7.55 0.19 -12.13
CA ARG A 82 -6.34 -0.60 -11.82
C ARG A 82 -5.72 -0.12 -10.53
N LEU A 83 -5.50 -1.02 -9.57
CA LEU A 83 -4.90 -0.68 -8.28
C LEU A 83 -3.52 -0.06 -8.47
N ALA A 84 -3.34 1.18 -8.02
CA ALA A 84 -2.09 1.94 -8.16
C ALA A 84 -1.38 2.13 -6.82
N VAL A 85 -2.15 2.32 -5.73
CA VAL A 85 -1.60 2.56 -4.39
C VAL A 85 -2.40 1.76 -3.37
N VAL A 86 -1.69 1.11 -2.45
CA VAL A 86 -2.24 0.55 -1.22
C VAL A 86 -1.63 1.31 -0.06
N THR A 87 -2.45 1.80 0.85
CA THR A 87 -1.98 2.38 2.11
C THR A 87 -2.53 1.60 3.28
N ARG A 88 -1.70 1.46 4.31
CA ARG A 88 -2.11 1.00 5.62
C ARG A 88 -1.74 2.04 6.68
N ASN A 89 -2.70 2.50 7.45
CA ASN A 89 -2.52 3.49 8.50
C ASN A 89 -2.43 2.80 9.88
N PHE A 90 -1.62 3.38 10.77
CA PHE A 90 -1.42 2.91 12.14
C PHE A 90 -1.56 4.10 13.08
N GLU A 91 -2.73 4.28 13.71
CA GLU A 91 -2.98 5.42 14.58
C GLU A 91 -1.97 5.48 15.74
N LYS A 92 -1.74 4.35 16.41
CA LYS A 92 -0.76 4.20 17.50
C LYS A 92 0.67 3.97 17.01
N GLY A 93 0.87 3.85 15.70
CA GLY A 93 2.15 3.51 15.09
C GLY A 93 2.44 2.00 15.15
N ALA A 94 3.26 1.53 14.21
CA ALA A 94 3.70 0.14 14.14
C ALA A 94 5.21 0.04 13.99
N ASP A 95 5.81 -0.97 14.63
CA ASP A 95 7.18 -1.37 14.33
C ASP A 95 7.19 -2.07 12.96
N VAL A 96 7.95 -1.49 12.04
CA VAL A 96 8.12 -1.98 10.67
C VAL A 96 9.58 -2.30 10.36
N SER A 97 10.46 -2.34 11.37
CA SER A 97 11.90 -2.54 11.19
C SER A 97 12.24 -3.80 10.38
N SER A 98 11.53 -4.91 10.62
CA SER A 98 11.66 -6.15 9.85
C SER A 98 11.28 -6.02 8.38
N LEU A 99 10.42 -5.05 8.05
CA LEU A 99 10.04 -4.72 6.68
C LEU A 99 11.03 -3.79 5.99
N PHE A 100 12.00 -3.19 6.68
CA PHE A 100 12.97 -2.26 6.08
C PHE A 100 14.40 -2.60 6.53
N PRO A 101 14.94 -3.77 6.11
CA PRO A 101 16.31 -4.15 6.43
C PRO A 101 17.30 -3.17 5.79
N ALA A 102 18.34 -2.81 6.53
CA ALA A 102 19.26 -1.71 6.20
C ALA A 102 20.02 -1.93 4.88
N GLU A 103 20.21 -3.19 4.46
CA GLU A 103 20.95 -3.55 3.25
C GLU A 103 20.19 -3.23 1.96
N THR A 104 18.87 -3.07 2.04
CA THR A 104 17.99 -2.87 0.87
C THR A 104 17.09 -1.65 0.99
N SER A 105 17.20 -0.92 2.10
CA SER A 105 16.31 0.18 2.43
C SER A 105 17.04 1.51 2.45
N SER A 106 16.39 2.53 1.90
CA SER A 106 16.86 3.91 1.93
C SER A 106 16.03 4.72 2.91
N LYS A 107 16.71 5.51 3.75
CA LYS A 107 16.10 6.49 4.65
C LYS A 107 16.15 7.88 4.02
N HIS A 108 15.02 8.56 3.99
CA HIS A 108 14.86 9.89 3.42
C HIS A 108 14.30 10.85 4.46
N PHE A 109 14.77 12.09 4.41
CA PHE A 109 14.35 13.14 5.32
C PHE A 109 13.66 14.26 4.55
N VAL A 110 12.44 14.61 4.95
CA VAL A 110 11.67 15.68 4.33
C VAL A 110 11.52 16.83 5.32
N PRO A 111 11.91 18.07 4.98
CA PRO A 111 12.51 18.48 3.71
C PRO A 111 14.00 18.11 3.59
N ASN A 112 14.72 17.91 4.70
CA ASN A 112 16.14 17.55 4.70
C ASN A 112 16.58 16.92 6.04
N ALA A 113 17.82 16.41 6.07
CA ALA A 113 18.39 15.70 7.23
C ALA A 113 18.66 16.60 8.46
N GLN A 114 18.87 17.91 8.26
CA GLN A 114 19.19 18.84 9.35
C GLN A 114 17.97 19.20 10.18
N LYS A 115 16.80 19.34 9.53
CA LYS A 115 15.53 19.65 10.19
C LYS A 115 14.39 18.83 9.56
N PRO A 116 14.37 17.51 9.78
CA PRO A 116 13.32 16.67 9.25
C PRO A 116 11.98 16.99 9.91
N MET A 117 10.93 17.14 9.10
CA MET A 117 9.52 17.15 9.49
C MET A 117 8.91 15.75 9.37
N VAL A 118 9.35 14.99 8.37
CA VAL A 118 8.94 13.59 8.15
C VAL A 118 10.18 12.77 7.83
N THR A 119 10.22 11.53 8.32
CA THR A 119 11.19 10.52 7.89
C THR A 119 10.46 9.48 7.06
N LEU A 120 11.03 9.12 5.92
CA LEU A 120 10.54 8.03 5.09
C LEU A 120 11.56 6.91 5.08
N LEU A 121 11.10 5.66 5.13
CA LEU A 121 11.89 4.50 4.74
C LEU A 121 11.32 4.00 3.41
N SER A 122 12.19 3.54 2.51
CA SER A 122 11.76 3.01 1.21
C SER A 122 12.60 1.82 0.82
N ARG A 123 12.00 0.84 0.15
CA ARG A 123 12.75 -0.27 -0.45
C ARG A 123 11.98 -0.90 -1.61
N PRO A 124 12.65 -1.63 -2.51
CA PRO A 124 11.98 -2.52 -3.45
C PRO A 124 11.12 -3.57 -2.74
N ALA A 125 9.93 -3.83 -3.29
CA ALA A 125 8.96 -4.80 -2.78
C ALA A 125 8.59 -5.87 -3.83
N GLY A 126 9.53 -6.19 -4.72
CA GLY A 126 9.35 -7.07 -5.88
C GLY A 126 9.38 -6.30 -7.20
N PRO A 127 9.07 -6.96 -8.33
CA PRO A 127 9.10 -6.34 -9.64
C PRO A 127 8.15 -5.14 -9.70
N HIS A 128 8.66 -3.97 -10.09
CA HIS A 128 7.89 -2.74 -10.30
C HIS A 128 7.09 -2.25 -9.08
N ARG A 129 7.48 -2.65 -7.86
CA ARG A 129 6.85 -2.20 -6.62
C ARG A 129 7.87 -1.63 -5.65
N ILE A 130 7.49 -0.58 -4.97
CA ILE A 130 8.22 0.03 -3.86
C ILE A 130 7.32 0.03 -2.62
N LEU A 131 7.89 -0.37 -1.49
CA LEU A 131 7.27 -0.21 -0.17
C LEU A 131 7.89 1.00 0.50
N ILE A 132 7.05 1.84 1.08
CA ILE A 132 7.44 3.07 1.77
C ILE A 132 6.81 3.06 3.17
N ALA A 133 7.57 3.40 4.20
CA ALA A 133 7.04 3.73 5.52
C ALA A 133 7.14 5.23 5.75
N VAL A 134 6.05 5.82 6.22
CA VAL A 134 6.00 7.18 6.74
C VAL A 134 6.08 7.10 8.26
N MET A 135 7.17 7.61 8.84
CA MET A 135 7.39 7.57 10.28
C MET A 135 6.48 8.57 10.99
N GLN A 136 5.95 8.24 12.18
CA GLN A 136 5.02 9.12 12.92
C GLN A 136 5.65 10.48 13.29
N GLN A 137 6.96 10.48 13.53
CA GLN A 137 7.74 11.67 13.85
C GLN A 137 9.13 11.56 13.19
N PRO A 138 9.85 12.68 13.04
CA PRO A 138 11.23 12.65 12.59
C PRO A 138 12.08 11.71 13.46
N ASN A 139 12.81 10.80 12.83
CA ASN A 139 13.65 9.80 13.52
C ASN A 139 12.89 8.82 14.45
N ALA A 140 11.56 8.73 14.36
CA ALA A 140 10.80 7.75 15.14
C ALA A 140 11.18 6.31 14.78
N SER A 141 10.96 5.39 15.72
CA SER A 141 11.04 3.95 15.50
C SER A 141 9.74 3.37 14.94
N LEU A 142 8.62 4.09 15.05
CA LEU A 142 7.29 3.63 14.64
C LEU A 142 6.81 4.34 13.37
N ALA A 143 6.25 3.55 12.46
CA ALA A 143 5.59 4.04 11.25
C ALA A 143 4.12 4.36 11.54
N GLY A 144 3.66 5.53 11.09
CA GLY A 144 2.23 5.88 11.10
C GLY A 144 1.50 5.40 9.85
N GLN A 145 2.24 5.14 8.77
CA GLN A 145 1.66 4.63 7.53
C GLN A 145 2.66 3.77 6.76
N LEU A 146 2.16 2.73 6.10
CA LEU A 146 2.82 2.03 5.01
C LEU A 146 2.14 2.34 3.69
N VAL A 147 2.93 2.47 2.63
CA VAL A 147 2.47 2.71 1.25
C VAL A 147 3.15 1.71 0.32
N LEU A 148 2.36 0.96 -0.43
CA LEU A 148 2.83 0.10 -1.51
C LEU A 148 2.34 0.65 -2.85
N THR A 149 3.27 0.96 -3.75
CA THR A 149 2.96 1.54 -5.06
C THR A 149 4.05 1.26 -6.08
N THR A 150 3.96 1.82 -7.28
CA THR A 150 5.04 1.77 -8.29
C THR A 150 6.06 2.88 -8.04
N PRO A 151 7.32 2.73 -8.47
CA PRO A 151 8.32 3.80 -8.36
C PRO A 151 7.87 5.13 -8.98
N GLU A 152 7.15 5.10 -10.11
CA GLU A 152 6.68 6.32 -10.78
C GLU A 152 5.62 7.06 -9.94
N HIS A 153 4.68 6.33 -9.33
CA HIS A 153 3.70 6.92 -8.43
C HIS A 153 4.33 7.40 -7.11
N ALA A 154 5.31 6.66 -6.59
CA ALA A 154 6.06 7.07 -5.41
C ALA A 154 6.74 8.42 -5.59
N ALA A 155 7.33 8.67 -6.77
CA ALA A 155 7.94 9.96 -7.11
C ALA A 155 6.92 11.12 -7.12
N LEU A 156 5.66 10.86 -7.50
CA LEU A 156 4.59 11.87 -7.46
C LEU A 156 4.11 12.16 -6.04
N LEU A 157 3.98 11.11 -5.21
CA LEU A 157 3.51 11.23 -3.82
C LEU A 157 4.60 11.78 -2.89
N PHE A 158 5.85 11.40 -3.14
CA PHE A 158 7.02 11.73 -2.34
C PHE A 158 8.17 12.13 -3.26
N PRO A 159 8.23 13.40 -3.71
CA PRO A 159 9.23 13.85 -4.69
C PRO A 159 10.69 13.55 -4.32
N VAL A 160 11.00 13.50 -3.01
CA VAL A 160 12.34 13.13 -2.50
C VAL A 160 12.82 11.74 -2.94
N LEU A 161 11.92 10.84 -3.35
CA LEU A 161 12.24 9.49 -3.81
C LEU A 161 12.67 9.42 -5.28
N SER A 162 12.70 10.56 -6.00
CA SER A 162 13.02 10.62 -7.43
C SER A 162 14.53 10.73 -7.75
N HIS A 163 15.38 10.61 -6.73
CA HIS A 163 16.82 10.89 -6.80
C HIS A 163 17.68 9.69 -6.39
#